data_AF-A0A7V9UZ66-F1
#
_entry.id   AF-A0A7V9UZ66-F1
#
_cell.length_a   1.000
_cell.length_b   1.000
_cell.length_c   1.000
_cell.angle_alpha   90.00
_cell.angle_beta   90.00
_cell.angle_gamma   90.00
#
_symmetry.space_group_name_H-M   'P 1'
#
loop_
_entity.id
_entity.type
_entity.pdbx_description
1 polymer ?
#
loop_
_entity_poly.entity_id
_entity_poly.type
_entity_poly.pdbx_seq_one_letter_code
_entity_poly.pdbx_strand_id
1 'polypeptide(L)'
;MSVRPAAAELLQTPGALLTRSHLRELGLERRAIDAVFRELDVVFLPGYTRPLIRADDYRALVDASTYGRDRVRPSGSTTRLSG
;
A
#
# COMPACT_ATOMS: atom_id res chain seq x y z
N MET A 1 11.55 11.33 25.00
CA MET A 1 11.61 10.81 23.61
C MET A 1 10.33 10.03 23.38
N SER A 2 9.45 10.48 22.47
CA SER A 2 8.27 9.68 22.12
C SER A 2 8.74 8.56 21.19
N VAL A 3 8.67 7.31 21.68
CA VAL A 3 8.95 6.13 20.86
C VAL A 3 7.77 6.00 19.91
N ARG A 4 7.97 6.37 18.65
CA ARG A 4 6.95 6.12 17.62
C ARG A 4 6.91 4.60 17.38
N PRO A 5 5.72 3.98 17.34
CA PRO A 5 5.59 2.56 17.07
C PRO A 5 6.19 2.23 15.70
N ALA A 6 6.83 1.07 15.61
CA ALA A 6 7.42 0.60 14.37
C ALA A 6 6.34 0.28 13.34
N ALA A 7 6.68 0.33 12.05
CA ALA A 7 5.70 0.03 10.99
C ALA A 7 5.11 -1.39 11.12
N ALA A 8 5.94 -2.36 11.52
CA ALA A 8 5.50 -3.74 11.75
C ALA A 8 4.49 -3.87 12.91
N GLU A 9 4.63 -3.06 13.95
CA GLU A 9 3.69 -3.02 15.09
C GLU A 9 2.36 -2.39 14.68
N LEU A 10 2.42 -1.30 13.91
CA LEU A 10 1.23 -0.65 13.36
C LEU A 10 0.43 -1.59 12.46
N LEU A 11 1.09 -2.44 11.68
CA LEU A 11 0.38 -3.46 10.90
C LEU A 11 -0.48 -4.34 11.82
N GLN A 12 0.03 -4.77 12.97
CA GLN A 12 -0.71 -5.65 13.89
C GLN A 12 -1.79 -4.92 14.71
N THR A 13 -1.85 -3.59 14.66
CA THR A 13 -2.76 -2.78 15.45
C THR A 13 -4.04 -2.48 14.66
N PRO A 14 -5.23 -2.94 15.09
CA PRO A 14 -6.48 -2.69 14.38
C PRO A 14 -6.74 -1.19 14.19
N GLY A 15 -7.11 -0.78 12.97
CA GLY A 15 -7.41 0.62 12.66
C GLY A 15 -6.20 1.56 12.66
N ALA A 16 -4.97 1.04 12.73
CA ALA A 16 -3.77 1.85 12.64
C ALA A 16 -3.64 2.56 11.29
N LEU A 17 -2.93 3.68 11.30
CA LEU A 17 -2.66 4.49 10.12
C LEU A 17 -1.18 4.43 9.73
N LEU A 18 -0.92 4.30 8.44
CA LEU A 18 0.42 4.25 7.89
C LEU A 18 0.75 5.54 7.14
N THR A 19 1.96 6.03 7.39
CA THR A 19 2.56 7.11 6.62
C THR A 19 3.41 6.53 5.49
N ARG A 20 3.80 7.37 4.55
CA ARG A 20 4.82 7.03 3.55
C ARG A 20 6.14 6.57 4.19
N SER A 21 6.51 7.10 5.35
CA SER A 21 7.73 6.68 6.06
C SER A 21 7.60 5.27 6.62
N HIS A 22 6.42 4.88 7.13
CA HIS A 22 6.19 3.51 7.58
C HIS A 22 6.31 2.52 6.41
N LEU A 23 5.79 2.87 5.23
CA LEU A 23 5.97 2.00 4.05
C LEU A 23 7.44 1.89 3.60
N ARG A 24 8.23 2.97 3.74
CA ARG A 24 9.69 2.91 3.51
C ARG A 24 10.38 2.00 4.51
N GLU A 25 9.99 2.04 5.77
CA GLU A 25 10.51 1.18 6.84
C GLU A 25 10.20 -0.30 6.56
N LEU A 26 9.03 -0.60 5.97
CA LEU A 26 8.68 -1.94 5.48
C LEU A 26 9.46 -2.37 4.22
N GLY A 27 10.35 -1.53 3.70
CA GLY A 27 11.20 -1.84 2.55
C GLY A 27 10.63 -1.43 1.19
N LEU A 28 9.52 -0.70 1.12
CA LEU A 28 8.97 -0.25 -0.16
C LEU A 28 9.80 0.90 -0.73
N GLU A 29 10.15 0.76 -2.00
CA GLU A 29 10.73 1.84 -2.79
C GLU A 29 9.69 2.94 -3.08
N ARG A 30 10.18 4.15 -3.39
CA ARG A 30 9.33 5.33 -3.63
C ARG A 30 8.19 5.07 -4.62
N ARG A 31 8.47 4.39 -5.75
CA ARG A 31 7.47 4.10 -6.78
C ARG A 31 6.36 3.17 -6.29
N ALA A 32 6.70 2.19 -5.45
CA ALA A 32 5.71 1.28 -4.86
C ALA A 32 4.83 2.02 -3.85
N ILE A 33 5.42 2.91 -3.05
CA ILE A 33 4.68 3.79 -2.15
C ILE A 33 3.72 4.69 -2.94
N ASP A 34 4.17 5.26 -4.05
CA ASP A 34 3.30 6.07 -4.91
C ASP A 34 2.15 5.27 -5.50
N ALA A 35 2.37 4.01 -5.89
CA ALA A 35 1.31 3.12 -6.35
C ALA A 35 0.28 2.85 -5.22
N VAL A 36 0.74 2.52 -4.01
CA VAL A 36 -0.14 2.27 -2.85
C VAL A 36 -1.02 3.49 -2.55
N PHE A 37 -0.45 4.69 -2.47
CA PHE A 37 -1.19 5.92 -2.15
C PHE A 37 -2.10 6.41 -3.29
N ARG A 38 -1.95 5.86 -4.51
CA ARG A 38 -2.86 6.12 -5.63
C ARG A 38 -4.03 5.14 -5.66
N GLU A 39 -3.81 3.92 -5.18
CA GLU A 39 -4.81 2.85 -5.17
C GLU A 39 -5.74 2.94 -3.97
N LEU A 40 -5.22 3.32 -2.80
CA LEU A 40 -5.98 3.31 -1.55
C LEU A 40 -6.58 4.67 -1.19
N ASP A 41 -7.71 4.62 -0.48
CA ASP A 41 -8.29 5.80 0.15
C ASP A 41 -7.33 6.43 1.16
N VAL A 42 -7.13 7.74 1.00
CA VAL A 42 -6.24 8.52 1.86
C VAL A 42 -7.03 9.22 2.96
N VAL A 43 -6.57 9.04 4.20
CA VAL A 43 -7.06 9.76 5.37
C VAL A 43 -6.30 11.08 5.51
N PHE A 44 -7.04 12.18 5.45
CA PHE A 44 -6.56 13.52 5.81
C PHE A 44 -7.21 13.96 7.11
N LEU A 45 -6.39 14.30 8.10
CA LEU A 45 -6.86 14.82 9.38
C LEU A 45 -6.70 16.35 9.38
N PRO A 46 -7.71 17.12 9.85
CA PRO A 46 -7.59 18.57 9.96
C PRO A 46 -6.34 18.97 10.76
N GLY A 47 -5.53 19.87 10.19
CA GLY A 47 -4.26 20.31 10.81
C GLY A 47 -3.08 19.37 10.60
N TYR A 48 -3.26 18.21 9.96
CA TYR A 48 -2.18 17.28 9.64
C TYR A 48 -1.92 17.25 8.13
N THR A 49 -0.75 17.74 7.73
CA THR A 49 -0.41 17.94 6.30
C THR A 49 -0.09 16.64 5.57
N ARG A 50 0.21 15.55 6.29
CA ARG A 50 0.69 14.31 5.66
C ARG A 50 -0.47 13.34 5.41
N PRO A 51 -0.61 12.84 4.17
CA PRO A 51 -1.60 11.81 3.87
C PRO A 51 -1.28 10.51 4.62
N LEU A 52 -2.33 9.84 5.06
CA LEU A 52 -2.29 8.55 5.76
C LEU A 52 -3.12 7.53 5.00
N ILE A 53 -2.80 6.25 5.12
CA ILE A 53 -3.66 5.14 4.67
C ILE A 53 -3.96 4.24 5.87
N ARG A 54 -5.02 3.43 5.80
CA ARG A 54 -5.27 2.42 6.83
C ARG A 54 -4.33 1.23 6.65
N ALA A 55 -3.84 0.69 7.77
CA ALA A 55 -3.01 -0.51 7.76
C ALA A 55 -3.77 -1.73 7.21
N ASP A 56 -5.06 -1.83 7.51
CA ASP A 56 -5.92 -2.92 7.05
C ASP A 56 -6.11 -2.89 5.52
N ASP A 57 -6.36 -1.71 4.95
CA ASP A 57 -6.48 -1.53 3.49
C ASP A 57 -5.17 -1.86 2.77
N TYR A 58 -4.02 -1.48 3.36
CA TYR A 58 -2.71 -1.85 2.84
C TYR A 58 -2.49 -3.36 2.83
N ARG A 59 -2.85 -4.07 3.91
CA ARG A 59 -2.75 -5.54 3.98
C ARG A 59 -3.60 -6.20 2.90
N ALA A 60 -4.87 -5.78 2.79
CA ALA A 60 -5.78 -6.31 1.79
C ALA A 60 -5.26 -6.10 0.36
N LEU A 61 -4.65 -4.94 0.07
CA LEU A 61 -4.04 -4.67 -1.23
C LEU A 61 -2.85 -5.61 -1.51
N VAL A 62 -1.98 -5.82 -0.53
CA VAL A 62 -0.83 -6.74 -0.68
C VAL A 62 -1.31 -8.16 -0.90
N ASP A 63 -2.29 -8.63 -0.14
CA ASP A 63 -2.85 -9.97 -0.28
C ASP A 63 -3.49 -10.16 -1.67
N ALA A 64 -4.27 -9.19 -2.15
CA ALA A 64 -4.88 -9.21 -3.48
C ALA A 64 -3.85 -9.12 -4.62
N SER A 65 -2.71 -8.46 -4.37
CA SER A 65 -1.59 -8.33 -5.32
C SER A 65 -0.61 -9.51 -5.26
N THR A 66 -0.77 -10.42 -4.30
CA THR A 66 0.11 -11.57 -4.11
C THR A 66 -0.40 -12.76 -4.89
N TYR A 67 0.25 -13.05 -6.01
CA TYR A 67 -0.07 -14.21 -6.83
C TYR A 67 0.38 -15.51 -6.14
N GLY A 68 -0.56 -16.19 -5.50
CA GLY A 68 -0.36 -17.50 -4.89
C GLY A 68 -0.30 -18.62 -5.93
N ARG A 69 0.91 -18.95 -6.40
CA ARG A 69 1.29 -20.25 -7.01
C ARG A 69 0.32 -20.96 -7.99
N ASP A 70 -0.56 -20.26 -8.68
CA ASP A 70 -1.24 -20.85 -9.85
C ASP A 70 -1.28 -19.87 -11.01
N ARG A 71 -0.44 -20.20 -12.00
CA ARG A 71 -0.33 -19.67 -13.37
C ARG A 71 -0.57 -18.16 -13.55
N VAL A 72 0.55 -17.44 -13.57
CA VAL A 72 0.64 -16.11 -14.18
C VAL A 72 0.32 -16.23 -15.68
N ARG A 73 -0.80 -15.66 -16.13
CA ARG A 73 -0.84 -15.01 -17.45
C ARG A 73 -0.45 -13.55 -17.22
N PRO A 74 0.59 -13.02 -17.88
CA PRO A 74 0.66 -11.59 -18.09
C PRO A 74 -0.63 -11.22 -18.81
N SER A 75 -1.42 -10.33 -18.22
CA SER A 75 -2.53 -9.69 -18.93
C SER A 75 -1.91 -8.86 -20.06
N GLY A 76 -1.72 -9.50 -21.22
CA GLY A 76 -1.49 -8.81 -22.47
C GLY A 76 -2.76 -8.06 -22.84
N SER A 77 -2.85 -6.80 -22.44
CA SER A 77 -3.51 -5.78 -23.25
C SER A 77 -2.51 -5.44 -24.35
N THR A 78 -2.74 -5.70 -25.64
CA THR A 78 -3.89 -5.20 -26.38
C THR A 78 -3.99 -5.94 -27.72
N THR A 79 -5.17 -6.48 -27.99
CA THR A 79 -5.68 -6.80 -29.32
C THR A 79 -5.53 -5.59 -30.25
N ARG A 80 -4.82 -5.73 -31.37
CA ARG A 80 -5.25 -5.11 -32.64
C ARG A 80 -5.50 -6.22 -33.64
N LEU A 81 -6.76 -6.34 -34.04
CA LEU A 81 -7.22 -7.17 -35.13
C LEU A 81 -6.55 -6.75 -36.43
N SER A 82 -6.18 -7.74 -37.23
CA SER A 82 -5.89 -7.61 -38.66
C SER A 82 -7.13 -7.11 -39.41
N GLY A 83 -6.89 -6.20 -40.35
CA GLY A 83 -7.74 -5.81 -41.46
C GLY A 83 -6.84 -5.25 -42.54
#